data_AF-A0AAD8HPZ9-F1
#
_entry.id   AF-A0AAD8HPZ9-F1
#
_cell.length_a   1.000
_cell.length_b   1.000
_cell.length_c   1.000
_cell.angle_alpha   90.00
_cell.angle_beta   90.00
_cell.angle_gamma   90.00
#
_symmetry.space_group_name_H-M   'P 1'
#
loop_
_entity.id
_entity.type
_entity.pdbx_description
1 polymer ?
#
loop_
_entity_poly.entity_id
_entity_poly.type
_entity_poly.pdbx_seq_one_letter_code
_entity_poly.pdbx_strand_id
1 'polypeptide(L)'
;MEDPSEYDIEAMALLVTMKQCIANATGDDGADQTHLAGRIEGLFLCHLVTAKILQVNDIESARYTKWLHDHIGWTGTACFSVHLDDDLKNDIVKELDGVPYRTFSKIFGAAIFHTPTQ
;
A
#
# COMPACT_ATOMS: atom_id res chain seq x y z
N MET A 1 -1.96 -26.04 -0.25
CA MET A 1 -1.09 -25.37 -1.22
C MET A 1 -1.82 -24.09 -1.56
N GLU A 2 -1.53 -23.02 -0.83
CA GLU A 2 -2.25 -21.75 -0.96
C GLU A 2 -1.77 -21.04 -2.23
N ASP A 3 -2.73 -20.55 -3.01
CA ASP A 3 -2.51 -19.95 -4.31
C ASP A 3 -1.80 -18.59 -4.15
N PRO A 4 -0.62 -18.37 -4.74
CA PRO A 4 0.08 -17.09 -4.67
C PRO A 4 -0.66 -15.93 -5.36
N SER A 5 -1.82 -16.19 -5.99
CA SER A 5 -2.75 -15.17 -6.51
C SER A 5 -3.49 -14.36 -5.45
N GLU A 6 -3.44 -14.75 -4.16
CA GLU A 6 -4.16 -14.05 -3.07
C GLU A 6 -3.46 -12.76 -2.57
N TYR A 7 -2.30 -12.40 -3.11
CA TYR A 7 -1.54 -11.24 -2.66
C TYR A 7 -1.49 -10.17 -3.76
N ASP A 8 -2.43 -9.23 -3.72
CA ASP A 8 -2.41 -8.00 -4.53
C ASP A 8 -1.30 -7.06 -4.00
N ILE A 9 -0.06 -7.46 -4.30
CA ILE A 9 1.17 -6.85 -3.79
C ILE A 9 1.44 -5.48 -4.43
N GLU A 10 0.68 -5.05 -5.44
CA GLU A 10 0.99 -3.84 -6.23
C GLU A 10 -0.04 -2.71 -6.11
N ALA A 11 -1.12 -2.91 -5.33
CA ALA A 11 -2.25 -1.97 -5.30
C ALA A 11 -1.90 -0.59 -4.70
N MET A 12 -0.99 -0.54 -3.71
CA MET A 12 -0.62 0.72 -3.04
C MET A 12 0.22 1.63 -3.93
N ALA A 13 1.20 1.08 -4.64
CA ALA A 13 2.04 1.83 -5.57
C ALA A 13 1.21 2.42 -6.72
N LEU A 14 0.23 1.66 -7.22
CA LEU A 14 -0.68 2.10 -8.27
C LEU A 14 -1.56 3.26 -7.79
N LEU A 15 -2.10 3.19 -6.56
CA LEU A 15 -2.92 4.26 -6.00
C LEU A 15 -2.13 5.55 -5.77
N VAL A 16 -0.90 5.48 -5.24
CA VAL A 16 -0.03 6.64 -5.04
C VAL A 16 0.28 7.32 -6.37
N THR A 17 0.67 6.53 -7.38
CA THR A 17 0.95 7.01 -8.73
C THR A 17 -0.29 7.69 -9.34
N MET A 18 -1.47 7.09 -9.15
CA MET A 18 -2.73 7.67 -9.64
C MET A 18 -3.03 9.03 -8.99
N LYS A 19 -2.87 9.17 -7.67
CA LYS A 19 -3.07 10.46 -6.97
C LYS A 19 -2.15 11.54 -7.50
N GLN A 20 -0.88 11.21 -7.77
CA GLN A 20 0.08 12.13 -8.37
C GLN A 20 -0.30 12.50 -9.82
N CYS A 21 -0.72 11.55 -10.64
CA CYS A 21 -1.18 11.82 -12.01
C CYS A 21 -2.42 12.73 -12.04
N ILE A 22 -3.39 12.49 -11.15
CA ILE A 22 -4.61 13.32 -11.03
C ILE A 22 -4.24 14.75 -10.61
N ALA A 23 -3.37 14.91 -9.61
CA ALA A 23 -2.90 16.22 -9.16
C ALA A 23 -2.15 17.00 -10.26
N ASN A 24 -1.45 16.30 -11.15
CA ASN A 24 -0.71 16.90 -12.26
C ASN A 24 -1.59 17.23 -13.48
N ALA A 25 -2.77 16.61 -13.61
CA ALA A 25 -3.64 16.74 -14.77
C ALA A 25 -4.59 17.96 -14.71
N THR A 26 -4.61 18.72 -13.61
CA THR A 26 -5.50 19.88 -13.39
C THR A 26 -5.19 21.13 -14.23
N GLY A 27 -4.72 20.96 -15.47
CA GLY A 27 -4.71 21.99 -16.51
C GLY A 27 -5.94 21.85 -17.41
N ASP A 28 -6.86 22.81 -17.31
CA ASP A 28 -7.91 23.20 -18.27
C ASP A 28 -9.28 22.46 -18.29
N ASP A 29 -9.44 21.20 -17.84
CA ASP A 29 -10.75 20.49 -17.84
C ASP A 29 -11.18 19.97 -16.44
N GLY A 30 -10.93 20.76 -15.39
CA GLY A 30 -10.86 20.32 -13.99
C GLY A 30 -12.10 19.64 -13.37
N ALA A 31 -13.31 19.75 -13.93
CA ALA A 31 -14.51 19.16 -13.33
C ALA A 31 -14.69 17.66 -13.65
N ASP A 32 -14.41 17.25 -14.89
CA ASP A 32 -14.66 15.88 -15.35
C ASP A 32 -13.53 14.92 -14.91
N GLN A 33 -12.30 15.43 -14.89
CA GLN A 33 -11.15 14.69 -14.36
C GLN A 33 -11.24 14.46 -12.85
N THR A 34 -11.76 15.42 -12.08
CA THR A 34 -12.00 15.27 -10.64
C THR A 34 -13.03 14.17 -10.35
N HIS A 35 -14.05 14.04 -11.17
CA HIS A 35 -15.07 13.00 -11.02
C HIS A 35 -14.54 11.61 -11.37
N LEU A 36 -13.75 11.48 -12.44
CA LEU A 36 -13.09 10.23 -12.81
C LEU A 36 -12.07 9.79 -11.74
N ALA A 37 -11.29 10.72 -11.23
CA ALA A 37 -10.36 10.54 -10.12
C ALA A 37 -11.04 9.96 -8.88
N GLY A 38 -12.15 10.58 -8.45
CA GLY A 38 -12.90 10.12 -7.27
C GLY A 38 -13.49 8.71 -7.46
N ARG A 39 -13.92 8.36 -8.68
CA ARG A 39 -14.41 7.00 -8.99
C ARG A 39 -13.30 5.95 -8.92
N ILE A 40 -12.13 6.28 -9.46
CA ILE A 40 -10.95 5.41 -9.41
C ILE A 40 -10.50 5.22 -7.95
N GLU A 41 -10.42 6.30 -7.18
CA GLU A 41 -10.07 6.25 -5.76
C GLU A 41 -11.07 5.38 -4.98
N GLY A 42 -12.38 5.55 -5.23
CA GLY A 42 -13.41 4.71 -4.60
C GLY A 42 -13.26 3.23 -4.91
N LEU A 43 -12.96 2.85 -6.16
CA LEU A 43 -12.73 1.46 -6.55
C LEU A 43 -11.49 0.88 -5.87
N PHE A 44 -10.40 1.65 -5.80
CA PHE A 44 -9.18 1.23 -5.12
C PHE A 44 -9.40 1.09 -3.62
N LEU A 45 -10.09 2.03 -2.98
CA LEU A 45 -10.42 1.95 -1.56
C LEU A 45 -11.19 0.67 -1.24
N CYS A 46 -12.21 0.33 -2.02
CA CYS A 46 -12.95 -0.93 -1.85
C CYS A 46 -12.03 -2.15 -1.92
N HIS A 47 -11.09 -2.16 -2.85
CA HIS A 47 -10.13 -3.25 -2.99
C HIS A 47 -9.17 -3.30 -1.78
N LEU A 48 -8.54 -2.19 -1.44
CA LEU A 48 -7.54 -2.09 -0.37
C LEU A 48 -8.11 -2.41 1.01
N VAL A 49 -9.34 -1.99 1.31
CA VAL A 49 -10.00 -2.27 2.60
C VAL A 49 -10.25 -3.76 2.81
N THR A 50 -10.41 -4.51 1.72
CA THR A 50 -10.58 -5.97 1.78
C THR A 50 -9.27 -6.75 1.67
N ALA A 51 -8.18 -6.08 1.31
CA ALA A 51 -6.87 -6.71 1.15
C ALA A 51 -6.33 -7.18 2.51
N LYS A 52 -5.98 -8.47 2.60
CA LYS A 52 -5.38 -9.04 3.82
C LYS A 52 -3.94 -8.54 4.03
N ILE A 53 -3.24 -8.24 2.93
CA ILE A 53 -1.84 -7.81 2.93
C ILE A 53 -1.68 -6.61 1.99
N LEU A 54 -0.96 -5.58 2.44
CA LEU A 54 -0.61 -4.41 1.62
C LEU A 54 0.90 -4.21 1.59
N GLN A 55 1.48 -4.11 0.39
CA GLN A 55 2.90 -3.80 0.25
C GLN A 55 3.16 -2.30 0.46
N VAL A 56 4.10 -1.96 1.34
CA VAL A 56 4.48 -0.59 1.71
C VAL A 56 5.99 -0.40 1.56
N ASN A 57 6.46 -0.21 0.33
CA ASN A 57 7.90 -0.13 0.03
C ASN A 57 8.49 1.29 0.13
N ASP A 58 7.69 2.26 0.57
CA ASP A 58 8.05 3.66 0.67
C ASP A 58 7.25 4.33 1.80
N ILE A 59 7.65 5.54 2.17
CA ILE A 59 7.04 6.30 3.28
C ILE A 59 5.58 6.67 2.97
N GLU A 60 5.25 6.98 1.71
CA GLU A 60 3.91 7.44 1.34
C GLU A 60 2.88 6.31 1.43
N SER A 61 3.23 5.11 0.95
CA SER A 61 2.42 3.91 1.07
C SER A 61 2.24 3.51 2.53
N ALA A 62 3.27 3.61 3.37
CA ALA A 62 3.17 3.37 4.82
C ALA A 62 2.18 4.33 5.50
N ARG A 63 2.30 5.64 5.24
CA ARG A 63 1.37 6.67 5.73
C ARG A 63 -0.07 6.41 5.29
N TYR A 64 -0.24 6.02 4.03
CA TYR A 64 -1.57 5.74 3.51
C TYR A 64 -2.18 4.48 4.14
N THR A 65 -1.40 3.43 4.36
CA THR A 65 -1.84 2.24 5.10
C THR A 65 -2.23 2.58 6.53
N LYS A 66 -1.44 3.43 7.22
CA LYS A 66 -1.81 3.94 8.55
C LYS A 66 -3.13 4.71 8.52
N TRP A 67 -3.32 5.58 7.52
CA TRP A 67 -4.59 6.28 7.35
C TRP A 67 -5.77 5.32 7.14
N LEU A 68 -5.62 4.27 6.32
CA LEU A 68 -6.64 3.23 6.12
C LEU A 68 -6.98 2.51 7.42
N HIS A 69 -5.97 2.19 8.22
CA HIS A 69 -6.16 1.54 9.52
C HIS A 69 -6.96 2.45 10.48
N ASP A 70 -6.54 3.71 10.61
CA ASP A 70 -7.12 4.64 11.59
C ASP A 70 -8.51 5.17 11.20
N HIS A 71 -8.76 5.41 9.92
CA HIS A 71 -9.96 6.12 9.47
C HIS A 71 -10.99 5.21 8.80
N ILE A 72 -10.53 4.13 8.16
CA ILE A 72 -11.40 3.22 7.39
C ILE A 72 -11.56 1.87 8.11
N GLY A 73 -10.79 1.62 9.17
CA GLY A 73 -10.86 0.38 9.95
C GLY A 73 -10.27 -0.82 9.20
N TRP A 74 -9.28 -0.60 8.33
CA TRP A 74 -8.56 -1.69 7.70
C TRP A 74 -7.79 -2.52 8.75
N THR A 75 -7.95 -3.84 8.73
CA THR A 75 -7.42 -4.77 9.75
C THR A 75 -6.39 -5.76 9.21
N GLY A 76 -5.91 -5.53 7.99
CA GLY A 76 -4.89 -6.38 7.36
C GLY A 76 -3.49 -6.17 7.93
N THR A 77 -2.50 -6.71 7.24
CA THR A 77 -1.08 -6.63 7.62
C THR A 77 -0.27 -5.91 6.54
N ALA A 78 0.49 -4.90 6.93
CA ALA A 78 1.44 -4.23 6.04
C ALA A 78 2.64 -5.14 5.77
N CYS A 79 3.24 -5.08 4.59
CA CYS A 79 4.48 -5.80 4.32
C CYS A 79 5.48 -4.98 3.52
N PHE A 80 6.77 -5.14 3.79
CA PHE A 80 7.81 -4.47 3.03
C PHE A 80 9.00 -5.38 2.77
N SER A 81 9.73 -5.09 1.69
CA SER A 81 10.83 -5.94 1.24
C SER A 81 11.98 -5.95 2.27
N VAL A 82 12.55 -7.13 2.54
CA VAL A 82 13.78 -7.26 3.34
C VAL A 82 14.98 -6.56 2.69
N HIS A 83 14.91 -6.28 1.39
CA HIS A 83 15.97 -5.65 0.61
C HIS A 83 15.93 -4.12 0.61
N LEU A 84 14.97 -3.50 1.30
CA LEU A 84 15.02 -2.05 1.53
C LEU A 84 16.23 -1.69 2.40
N ASP A 85 16.71 -0.46 2.29
CA ASP A 85 17.71 0.06 3.21
C ASP A 85 17.15 0.16 4.63
N ASP A 86 18.03 0.00 5.63
CA ASP A 86 17.58 -0.11 7.02
C ASP A 86 17.02 1.22 7.57
N ASP A 87 17.49 2.36 7.05
CA ASP A 87 16.96 3.68 7.40
C ASP A 87 15.50 3.82 6.92
N LEU A 88 15.23 3.48 5.66
CA LEU A 88 13.89 3.47 5.10
C LEU A 88 12.97 2.46 5.81
N LYS A 89 13.47 1.27 6.17
CA LYS A 89 12.68 0.31 6.97
C LYS A 89 12.26 0.91 8.30
N ASN A 90 13.20 1.56 9.00
CA ASN A 90 12.92 2.20 10.28
C ASN A 90 11.89 3.32 10.12
N ASP A 91 11.99 4.11 9.05
CA ASP A 91 11.03 5.18 8.78
C ASP A 91 9.64 4.63 8.41
N ILE A 92 9.56 3.56 7.61
CA ILE A 92 8.29 2.86 7.34
C ILE A 92 7.66 2.34 8.64
N VAL A 93 8.45 1.69 9.51
CA VAL A 93 7.94 1.17 10.79
C VAL A 93 7.42 2.28 11.69
N LYS A 94 8.09 3.44 11.72
CA LYS A 94 7.60 4.61 12.47
C LYS A 94 6.27 5.12 11.92
N GLU A 95 6.13 5.21 10.60
CA GLU A 95 4.91 5.73 9.97
C GLU A 95 3.73 4.77 10.11
N LEU A 96 3.99 3.46 10.19
CA LEU A 96 2.96 2.44 10.39
C LEU A 96 2.37 2.45 11.81
N ASP A 97 3.04 3.02 12.82
CA ASP A 97 2.64 3.14 14.23
C ASP A 97 1.29 2.47 14.62
N GLY A 98 1.37 1.25 15.17
CA GLY A 98 0.21 0.47 15.60
C GLY A 98 -0.41 -0.42 14.52
N VAL A 99 -0.03 -0.27 13.25
CA VAL A 99 -0.42 -1.18 12.17
C VAL A 99 0.42 -2.46 12.22
N PRO A 100 -0.20 -3.66 12.18
CA PRO A 100 0.54 -4.92 12.07
C PRO A 100 1.39 -4.97 10.80
N TYR A 101 2.66 -5.35 10.91
CA TYR A 101 3.55 -5.44 9.75
C TYR A 101 4.44 -6.68 9.74
N ARG A 102 4.92 -7.05 8.54
CA ARG A 102 5.90 -8.13 8.30
C ARG A 102 6.90 -7.72 7.24
N THR A 103 8.04 -8.40 7.20
CA THR A 103 8.97 -8.27 6.07
C THR A 103 8.83 -9.46 5.13
N PHE A 104 9.19 -9.28 3.86
CA PHE A 104 9.15 -10.38 2.89
C PHE A 104 10.32 -10.33 1.91
N SER A 105 10.65 -11.48 1.34
CA SER A 105 11.58 -11.61 0.20
C SER A 105 10.85 -12.26 -0.98
N LYS A 106 11.10 -11.80 -2.21
CA LYS A 106 10.61 -12.49 -3.42
C LYS A 106 11.63 -13.56 -3.85
N ILE A 107 11.26 -14.83 -3.84
CA ILE A 107 12.06 -15.93 -4.38
C ILE A 107 11.31 -16.55 -5.55
N PHE A 108 11.90 -16.53 -6.75
CA PHE A 108 11.28 -17.00 -8.00
C PHE A 108 9.86 -16.43 -8.25
N GLY A 109 9.62 -15.17 -7.87
CA GLY A 109 8.32 -14.50 -8.02
C GLY A 109 7.33 -14.74 -6.87
N ALA A 110 7.59 -15.70 -5.96
CA ALA A 110 6.76 -15.92 -4.78
C ALA A 110 7.23 -15.06 -3.60
N ALA A 111 6.28 -14.43 -2.89
CA ALA A 111 6.57 -13.71 -1.65
C ALA A 111 6.70 -14.68 -0.47
N ILE A 112 7.84 -14.64 0.22
CA ILE A 112 8.09 -15.39 1.45
C ILE A 112 8.14 -14.40 2.60
N PHE A 113 7.20 -14.52 3.54
CA PHE A 113 7.09 -13.66 4.71
C PHE A 113 7.99 -14.15 5.83
N HIS A 114 8.75 -13.22 6.40
CA HIS A 114 9.59 -13.45 7.56
C HIS A 114 8.85 -13.01 8.81
N THR A 115 8.94 -13.80 9.87
CA THR A 115 8.48 -13.37 11.19
C THR A 115 9.50 -12.36 11.73
N PRO A 116 9.06 -11.25 12.34
CA PRO A 116 10.01 -10.36 13.02
C PRO A 116 10.68 -11.17 14.14
N THR A 117 11.99 -11.39 14.03
CA THR A 117 12.79 -11.80 15.20
C THR A 117 12.84 -10.61 16.15
N GLN A 118 12.24 -10.77 17.32
CA GLN A 118 12.38 -9.84 18.45
C GLN A 118 13.83 -9.72 18.89
#